data_AF-A0A7W6TB83-F1
#
_entry.id   AF-A0A7W6TB83-F1
#
_cell.length_a   1.000
_cell.length_b   1.000
_cell.length_c   1.000
_cell.angle_alpha   90.00
_cell.angle_beta   90.00
_cell.angle_gamma   90.00
#
_symmetry.space_group_name_H-M   'P 1'
#
loop_
_entity.id
_entity.type
_entity.pdbx_description
1 polymer ?
#
loop_
_entity_poly.entity_id
_entity_poly.type
_entity_poly.pdbx_seq_one_letter_code
_entity_poly.pdbx_strand_id
1 'polypeptide(L)'
;MASKKLVNQSGLTLTVLLITRVGSDPNQSGPIVAAALPPGGRQTVEYGNPQNPFLNGLVTSSSSDGAFSNGSQIVTTRGSSWDNVLNTHDTLTFSGAGGLNVVGSNT
;
A
#
# COMPACT_ATOMS: atom_id res chain seq x y z
N MET A 1 -8.36 -15.27 -2.81
CA MET A 1 -7.28 -14.37 -3.24
C MET A 1 -7.03 -13.37 -2.14
N ALA A 2 -5.83 -12.78 -2.05
CA ALA A 2 -5.53 -11.76 -1.04
C ALA A 2 -5.84 -10.37 -1.60
N SER A 3 -6.59 -9.58 -0.84
CA SER A 3 -7.03 -8.24 -1.23
C SER A 3 -6.75 -7.21 -0.13
N LYS A 4 -6.70 -5.95 -0.53
CA LYS A 4 -6.53 -4.79 0.35
C LYS A 4 -7.53 -3.72 0.00
N LYS A 5 -8.21 -3.18 1.01
CA LYS A 5 -9.04 -1.98 0.87
C LYS A 5 -8.14 -0.76 1.02
N LEU A 6 -8.15 0.11 0.03
CA LEU A 6 -7.37 1.34 -0.01
C LEU A 6 -8.33 2.51 0.15
N VAL A 7 -7.99 3.45 1.04
CA VAL A 7 -8.81 4.64 1.34
C VAL A 7 -7.94 5.88 1.24
N ASN A 8 -8.31 6.80 0.34
CA ASN A 8 -7.58 8.05 0.16
C ASN A 8 -8.25 9.21 0.90
N GLN A 9 -7.56 9.74 1.91
CA GLN A 9 -7.94 10.92 2.68
C GLN A 9 -6.94 12.08 2.52
N SER A 10 -6.05 12.01 1.54
CA SER A 10 -4.98 13.01 1.33
C SER A 10 -5.45 14.29 0.63
N GLY A 11 -6.63 14.25 -0.02
CA GLY A 11 -7.14 15.36 -0.84
C GLY A 11 -6.56 15.44 -2.26
N LEU A 12 -5.59 14.59 -2.62
CA LEU A 12 -4.98 14.51 -3.95
C LEU A 12 -5.22 13.14 -4.59
N THR A 13 -5.18 13.06 -5.91
CA THR A 13 -5.15 11.75 -6.60
C THR A 13 -3.82 11.05 -6.29
N LEU A 14 -3.90 9.82 -5.78
CA LEU A 14 -2.74 9.00 -5.45
C LEU A 14 -2.56 7.90 -6.50
N THR A 15 -1.31 7.67 -6.88
CA THR A 15 -0.89 6.41 -7.49
C THR A 15 -0.27 5.54 -6.40
N VAL A 16 -0.85 4.37 -6.17
CA VAL A 16 -0.42 3.41 -5.15
C VAL A 16 0.10 2.16 -5.85
N LEU A 17 1.33 1.77 -5.54
CA LEU A 17 1.94 0.53 -6.00
C LEU A 17 2.09 -0.42 -4.81
N LEU A 18 1.33 -1.51 -4.83
CA LEU A 18 1.43 -2.61 -3.89
C LEU A 18 2.52 -3.56 -4.37
N ILE A 19 3.60 -3.71 -3.60
CA ILE A 19 4.68 -4.63 -3.92
C ILE A 19 4.38 -5.94 -3.20
N THR A 20 4.13 -7.01 -3.94
CA THR A 20 3.81 -8.32 -3.37
C THR A 20 5.07 -9.04 -2.89
N ARG A 21 4.92 -10.10 -2.09
CA ARG A 21 6.03 -10.92 -1.58
C ARG A 21 6.00 -12.32 -2.20
N VAL A 22 7.16 -12.86 -2.52
CA VAL A 22 7.31 -14.28 -2.91
C VAL A 22 7.62 -15.08 -1.64
N GLY A 23 6.59 -15.73 -1.08
CA GLY A 23 6.67 -16.48 0.16
C GLY A 23 6.34 -15.67 1.41
N SER A 24 6.59 -16.26 2.58
CA SER A 24 6.34 -15.63 3.88
C SER A 24 7.41 -14.61 4.29
N ASP A 25 8.63 -14.79 3.80
CA ASP A 25 9.79 -13.97 4.20
C ASP A 25 10.01 -12.79 3.26
N PRO A 26 10.33 -11.60 3.78
CA PRO A 26 10.41 -10.37 2.98
C PRO A 26 11.64 -10.27 2.06
N ASN A 27 12.36 -11.37 1.85
CA ASN A 27 13.62 -11.39 1.13
C ASN A 27 13.44 -11.28 -0.40
N GLN A 28 12.24 -11.58 -0.90
CA GLN A 28 11.93 -11.57 -2.33
C GLN A 28 10.60 -10.87 -2.61
N SER A 29 10.65 -9.84 -3.45
CA SER A 29 9.46 -9.15 -3.94
C SER A 29 8.88 -9.89 -5.16
N GLY A 30 7.56 -9.94 -5.23
CA GLY A 30 6.81 -10.47 -6.36
C GLY A 30 6.34 -9.36 -7.31
N PRO A 31 5.30 -9.64 -8.13
CA PRO A 31 4.68 -8.65 -9.01
C PRO A 31 4.22 -7.39 -8.27
N ILE A 32 4.17 -6.27 -8.99
CA ILE A 32 3.63 -5.00 -8.50
C ILE A 32 2.19 -4.87 -8.98
N VAL A 33 1.30 -4.47 -8.08
CA VAL A 33 -0.09 -4.13 -8.42
C VAL A 33 -0.30 -2.64 -8.24
N ALA A 34 -0.67 -1.96 -9.33
CA ALA A 34 -0.93 -0.53 -9.35
C ALA A 34 -2.41 -0.23 -9.13
N ALA A 35 -2.69 0.82 -8.37
CA ALA A 35 -4.04 1.37 -8.18
C ALA A 35 -3.99 2.89 -8.23
N ALA A 36 -4.97 3.49 -8.91
CA ALA A 36 -5.19 4.92 -8.93
C ALA A 36 -6.34 5.25 -7.97
N LEU A 37 -6.07 6.05 -6.94
CA LEU A 37 -7.06 6.44 -5.96
C LEU A 37 -7.37 7.94 -6.08
N PRO A 38 -8.56 8.33 -6.56
CA PRO A 38 -8.97 9.73 -6.56
C PRO A 38 -9.11 10.28 -5.12
N PRO A 39 -9.15 11.61 -4.92
CA PRO A 39 -9.39 12.22 -3.61
C PRO A 39 -10.68 11.67 -2.98
N GLY A 40 -10.63 11.21 -1.72
CA GLY A 40 -11.79 10.60 -1.04
C GLY A 40 -12.12 9.18 -1.53
N GLY A 41 -11.41 8.67 -2.54
CA GLY A 41 -11.65 7.39 -3.18
C GLY A 41 -11.43 6.20 -2.25
N ARG A 42 -12.23 5.15 -2.47
CA ARG A 42 -12.11 3.86 -1.80
C ARG A 42 -12.10 2.76 -2.84
N GLN A 43 -11.13 1.88 -2.79
CA GLN A 43 -10.99 0.79 -3.75
C GLN A 43 -10.46 -0.47 -3.08
N THR A 44 -11.05 -1.62 -3.38
CA THR A 44 -10.48 -2.92 -3.02
C THR A 44 -9.60 -3.41 -4.17
N VAL A 45 -8.37 -3.77 -3.86
CA VAL A 45 -7.36 -4.22 -4.82
C VAL A 45 -6.93 -5.63 -4.48
N GLU A 46 -7.04 -6.53 -5.44
CA GLU A 46 -6.46 -7.87 -5.34
C GLU A 46 -4.98 -7.80 -5.67
N TYR A 47 -4.13 -8.35 -4.79
CA TYR A 47 -2.68 -8.27 -4.97
C TYR A 47 -1.98 -9.61 -4.82
N GLY A 48 -2.58 -10.58 -4.14
CA GLY A 48 -1.91 -11.85 -3.82
C GLY A 48 -2.80 -13.06 -4.05
N ASN A 49 -2.19 -14.23 -3.91
CA ASN A 49 -2.88 -15.51 -3.99
C ASN A 49 -2.82 -16.23 -2.62
N PRO A 50 -3.55 -17.34 -2.43
CA PRO A 50 -3.55 -18.06 -1.16
C PRO A 50 -2.17 -18.53 -0.68
N GLN A 51 -1.23 -18.78 -1.61
CA GLN A 51 0.13 -19.22 -1.30
C GLN A 51 1.03 -18.04 -0.89
N ASN A 52 0.80 -16.86 -1.48
CA ASN A 52 1.57 -15.64 -1.27
C ASN A 52 0.63 -14.45 -0.98
N PRO A 53 0.03 -14.40 0.22
CA PRO A 53 -0.94 -13.36 0.58
C PRO A 53 -0.28 -12.10 1.17
N PHE A 54 1.04 -11.94 1.08
CA PHE A 54 1.77 -10.88 1.79
C PHE A 54 2.24 -9.77 0.85
N LEU A 55 2.25 -8.55 1.38
CA LEU A 55 2.89 -7.39 0.78
C LEU A 55 4.33 -7.26 1.31
N ASN A 56 5.25 -6.97 0.40
CA ASN A 56 6.62 -6.63 0.71
C ASN A 56 6.86 -5.12 0.80
N GLY A 57 5.93 -4.30 0.33
CA GLY A 57 6.07 -2.87 0.43
C GLY A 57 5.00 -2.10 -0.29
N LEU A 58 5.18 -0.78 -0.27
CA LEU A 58 4.26 0.19 -0.84
C LEU A 58 5.06 1.35 -1.44
N VAL A 59 4.63 1.81 -2.60
CA VAL A 59 5.03 3.11 -3.14
C VAL A 59 3.76 3.96 -3.28
N THR A 60 3.82 5.20 -2.83
CA THR A 60 2.74 6.17 -3.02
C THR A 60 3.32 7.41 -3.66
N SER A 61 2.69 7.85 -4.74
CA SER A 61 3.05 9.09 -5.41
C SER A 61 1.82 9.92 -5.74
N SER A 62 2.03 11.23 -5.81
CA SER A 62 1.00 12.20 -6.14
C SER A 62 1.64 13.42 -6.79
N SER A 63 0.86 14.14 -7.60
CA SER A 63 1.27 15.39 -8.20
C SER A 63 0.13 16.39 -8.15
N SER A 64 0.41 17.64 -7.78
CA SER A 64 -0.53 18.77 -7.84
C SER A 64 0.23 20.04 -8.17
N ASP A 65 -0.28 20.83 -9.11
CA ASP A 65 0.21 22.18 -9.43
C ASP A 65 1.75 22.28 -9.62
N GLY A 66 2.34 21.28 -10.28
CA GLY A 66 3.79 21.20 -10.53
C GLY A 66 4.62 20.68 -9.36
N ALA A 67 4.03 20.46 -8.18
CA ALA A 67 4.67 19.77 -7.07
C ALA A 67 4.47 18.24 -7.18
N PHE A 68 5.53 17.48 -6.90
CA PHE A 68 5.51 16.02 -6.88
C PHE A 68 5.90 15.50 -5.50
N SER A 69 5.12 14.56 -4.98
CA SER A 69 5.40 13.86 -3.72
C SER A 69 5.48 12.37 -3.99
N ASN A 70 6.51 11.71 -3.45
CA ASN A 70 6.70 10.28 -3.57
C ASN A 70 7.30 9.72 -2.28
N GLY A 71 6.80 8.55 -1.86
CA GLY A 71 7.33 7.81 -0.73
C GLY A 71 7.29 6.31 -1.01
N SER A 72 8.33 5.62 -0.55
CA SER A 72 8.43 4.17 -0.65
C SER A 72 8.85 3.60 0.69
N GLN A 73 8.19 2.52 1.10
CA GLN A 73 8.55 1.76 2.29
C GLN A 73 8.49 0.27 1.97
N ILE A 74 9.60 -0.43 2.21
CA ILE A 74 9.76 -1.86 2.00
C ILE A 74 9.92 -2.55 3.35
N VAL A 75 9.32 -3.72 3.50
CA VAL A 75 9.53 -4.59 4.65
C VAL A 75 10.90 -5.24 4.52
N THR A 76 11.78 -5.02 5.48
CA THR A 76 13.10 -5.68 5.57
C THR A 76 13.13 -6.77 6.64
N THR A 77 12.16 -6.77 7.56
CA THR A 77 12.06 -7.73 8.66
C THR A 77 10.60 -8.11 8.88
N ARG A 78 10.33 -9.41 8.90
CA ARG A 78 9.00 -9.97 9.17
C ARG A 78 8.56 -9.62 10.60
N GLY A 79 7.31 -9.22 10.77
CA GLY A 79 6.74 -8.78 12.04
C GLY A 79 7.18 -7.39 12.50
N SER A 80 7.92 -6.64 11.66
CA SER A 80 8.19 -5.22 11.92
C SER A 80 6.90 -4.40 11.97
N SER A 81 6.95 -3.20 12.54
CA SER A 81 5.79 -2.30 12.60
C SER A 81 5.18 -2.07 11.21
N TRP A 82 6.01 -1.85 10.20
CA TRP A 82 5.56 -1.69 8.82
C TRP A 82 5.00 -2.97 8.21
N ASP A 83 5.62 -4.12 8.48
CA ASP A 83 5.08 -5.42 8.05
C ASP A 83 3.66 -5.64 8.62
N ASN A 84 3.46 -5.28 9.88
CA ASN A 84 2.16 -5.40 10.53
C ASN A 84 1.13 -4.43 9.90
N VAL A 85 1.50 -3.17 9.66
CA VAL A 85 0.64 -2.22 8.94
C VAL A 85 0.14 -2.82 7.63
N LEU A 86 1.04 -3.44 6.84
CA LEU A 86 0.69 -4.02 5.56
C LEU A 86 -0.04 -5.36 5.63
N ASN A 87 0.29 -6.23 6.58
CA ASN A 87 -0.09 -7.65 6.52
C ASN A 87 -1.04 -8.13 7.64
N THR A 88 -1.26 -7.34 8.69
CA THR A 88 -2.26 -7.66 9.75
C THR A 88 -3.53 -6.82 9.66
N HIS A 89 -3.63 -5.97 8.64
CA HIS A 89 -4.75 -5.06 8.41
C HIS A 89 -5.37 -5.29 7.03
N ASP A 90 -6.70 -5.28 6.94
CA ASP A 90 -7.42 -5.37 5.66
C ASP A 90 -7.49 -4.04 4.90
N THR A 91 -7.34 -2.93 5.61
CA THR A 91 -7.55 -1.58 5.10
C THR A 91 -6.31 -0.72 5.31
N LEU A 92 -5.87 -0.03 4.25
CA LEU A 92 -4.84 1.01 4.30
C LEU A 92 -5.47 2.37 4.04
N THR A 93 -5.27 3.29 4.97
CA THR A 93 -5.72 4.68 4.87
C THR A 93 -4.53 5.59 4.60
N PHE A 94 -4.60 6.34 3.50
CA PHE A 94 -3.58 7.27 3.04
C PHE A 94 -3.99 8.69 3.40
N SER A 95 -3.12 9.43 4.06
CA SER A 95 -3.39 10.79 4.54
C SER A 95 -2.11 11.64 4.55
N GLY A 96 -2.22 12.90 4.97
CA GLY A 96 -1.12 13.84 4.98
C GLY A 96 -0.70 14.30 3.58
N ALA A 97 0.35 15.13 3.51
CA ALA A 97 0.86 15.65 2.25
C ALA A 97 1.28 14.51 1.32
N GLY A 98 0.72 14.50 0.11
CA GLY A 98 0.97 13.49 -0.91
C GLY A 98 0.56 12.06 -0.56
N GLY A 99 -0.26 11.87 0.48
CA GLY A 99 -0.72 10.54 0.91
C GLY A 99 0.34 9.68 1.57
N LEU A 100 1.45 10.28 2.03
CA LEU A 100 2.61 9.53 2.55
C LEU A 100 2.42 9.00 3.98
N ASN A 101 1.41 9.50 4.71
CA ASN A 101 1.04 8.92 6.00
C ASN A 101 0.07 7.75 5.78
N VAL A 102 0.54 6.53 6.01
CA VAL A 102 -0.21 5.29 5.77
C VAL A 102 -0.47 4.57 7.08
N VAL A 103 -1.74 4.31 7.37
CA VAL A 103 -2.19 3.63 8.58
C VAL A 103 -3.02 2.40 8.22
N GLY A 104 -2.76 1.29 8.90
CA GLY A 104 -3.53 0.05 8.79
C GLY A 104 -4.69 -0.01 9.78
N SER A 105 -5.84 -0.51 9.35
CA SER A 105 -7.00 -0.79 10.20
C SER A 105 -7.77 -2.03 9.70
N ASN A 106 -8.66 -2.58 10.54
CA ASN A 106 -9.59 -3.64 10.16
C ASN A 106 -11.01 -3.06 10.15
N THR A 107 -11.66 -3.00 8.97
CA THR A 107 -12.97 -2.32 8.81
C THR A 107 -13.91 -3.00 7.82
#